data_AF-A0A9Q6LT03-F1
#
_entry.id   AF-A0A9Q6LT03-F1
#
_cell.length_a   1.000
_cell.length_b   1.000
_cell.length_c   1.000
_cell.angle_alpha   90.00
_cell.angle_beta   90.00
_cell.angle_gamma   90.00
#
_symmetry.space_group_name_H-M   'P 1'
#
loop_
_entity.id
_entity.type
_entity.pdbx_description
1 polymer ?
#
loop_
_entity_poly.entity_id
_entity_poly.type
_entity_poly.pdbx_seq_one_letter_code
_entity_poly.pdbx_strand_id
1 'polypeptide(L)'
;MNKELLDIYSDYLISQNHYATATGLSDLLEGSISHDKVTRFLNKNHFGSKELWSYVKKHVRQYEEEVGGVLSLDDTVEEKPYTDENDVVCWHYSHSKSAHVEMTLSPNSFM
;
A
#
# COMPACT_ATOMS: atom_id res chain seq x y z
N MET A 1 -8.83 5.75 -16.70
CA MET A 1 -7.71 4.91 -16.24
C MET A 1 -7.86 3.54 -16.88
N ASN A 2 -6.80 3.00 -17.51
CA ASN A 2 -6.83 1.61 -17.97
C ASN A 2 -6.79 0.72 -16.73
N LYS A 3 -7.92 0.10 -16.39
CA LYS A 3 -8.06 -0.67 -15.13
C LYS A 3 -7.30 -1.98 -15.17
N GLU A 4 -7.37 -2.70 -16.28
CA GLU A 4 -6.68 -3.98 -16.47
C GLU A 4 -5.16 -3.85 -16.31
N LEU A 5 -4.56 -2.81 -16.91
CA LEU A 5 -3.13 -2.54 -16.74
C LEU A 5 -2.78 -2.10 -15.30
N LEU A 6 -3.67 -1.37 -14.65
CA LEU A 6 -3.47 -0.96 -13.25
C LEU A 6 -3.53 -2.16 -12.31
N ASP A 7 -4.52 -3.04 -12.48
CA ASP A 7 -4.73 -4.19 -11.61
C ASP A 7 -3.52 -5.13 -11.73
N ILE A 8 -3.10 -5.49 -12.96
CA ILE A 8 -1.90 -6.32 -13.20
C ILE A 8 -0.63 -5.68 -12.63
N TYR A 9 -0.45 -4.36 -12.83
CA TYR A 9 0.72 -3.67 -12.31
C TYR A 9 0.72 -3.61 -10.78
N SER A 10 -0.44 -3.41 -10.16
CA SER A 10 -0.58 -3.35 -8.70
C SER A 10 -0.34 -4.72 -8.07
N ASP A 11 -0.88 -5.78 -8.65
CA ASP A 11 -0.65 -7.16 -8.21
C ASP A 11 0.83 -7.54 -8.31
N TYR A 12 1.50 -7.10 -9.37
CA TYR A 12 2.94 -7.26 -9.51
C TYR A 12 3.72 -6.52 -8.43
N LEU A 13 3.36 -5.26 -8.13
CA LEU A 13 4.01 -4.49 -7.06
C LEU A 13 3.81 -5.12 -5.68
N ILE A 14 2.63 -5.70 -5.41
CA ILE A 14 2.32 -6.36 -4.13
C ILE A 14 3.02 -7.71 -4.01
N SER A 15 3.13 -8.46 -5.11
CA SER A 15 3.72 -9.81 -5.10
C SER A 15 5.25 -9.82 -5.15
N GLN A 16 5.89 -8.74 -5.59
CA GLN A 16 7.35 -8.65 -5.65
C GLN A 16 7.95 -8.15 -4.33
N ASN A 17 8.75 -9.00 -3.69
CA ASN A 17 9.54 -8.65 -2.50
C ASN A 17 10.90 -7.99 -2.84
N HIS A 18 11.19 -7.78 -4.13
CA HIS A 18 12.45 -7.24 -4.62
C HIS A 18 12.21 -5.99 -5.50
N TYR A 19 13.24 -5.51 -6.19
CA TYR A 19 13.16 -4.33 -7.05
C TYR A 19 12.12 -4.49 -8.16
N ALA A 20 10.96 -3.88 -7.97
CA ALA A 20 9.92 -3.83 -8.99
C ALA A 20 10.37 -2.94 -10.16
N THR A 21 10.61 -3.57 -11.32
CA THR A 21 10.92 -2.87 -12.57
C THR A 21 9.89 -3.17 -13.64
N ALA A 22 9.62 -2.20 -14.53
CA ALA A 22 8.70 -2.38 -15.66
C ALA A 22 9.20 -3.43 -16.67
N THR A 23 10.53 -3.59 -16.80
CA THR A 23 11.15 -4.67 -17.57
C THR A 23 10.90 -6.03 -16.92
N GLY A 24 11.05 -6.14 -15.59
CA GLY A 24 10.77 -7.38 -14.87
C GLY A 24 9.32 -7.84 -15.00
N LEU A 25 8.35 -6.91 -15.03
CA LEU A 25 6.96 -7.24 -15.33
C LEU A 25 6.78 -7.75 -16.76
N SER A 26 7.41 -7.07 -17.73
CA SER A 26 7.33 -7.46 -19.14
C SER A 26 7.90 -8.86 -19.35
N ASP A 27 9.00 -9.20 -18.67
CA ASP A 27 9.63 -10.52 -18.72
C ASP A 27 8.74 -11.57 -18.04
N LEU A 28 8.15 -11.26 -16.88
CA LEU A 28 7.21 -12.13 -16.16
C LEU A 28 5.98 -12.49 -17.00
N LEU A 29 5.52 -11.54 -17.83
CA LEU A 29 4.36 -11.69 -18.69
C LEU A 29 4.72 -12.15 -20.12
N GLU A 30 5.94 -12.66 -20.32
CA GLU A 30 6.46 -13.14 -21.61
C GLU A 30 6.26 -12.13 -22.77
N GLY A 31 6.36 -10.83 -22.46
CA GLY A 31 6.21 -9.74 -23.41
C GLY A 31 4.77 -9.39 -23.80
N SER A 32 3.75 -10.03 -23.21
CA SER A 32 2.34 -9.69 -23.47
C SER A 32 2.00 -8.25 -23.06
N ILE A 33 2.69 -7.71 -22.05
CA ILE A 33 2.69 -6.28 -21.69
C ILE A 33 4.12 -5.76 -21.80
N SER A 34 4.39 -4.94 -22.81
CA SER A 34 5.68 -4.26 -22.95
C SER A 34 5.92 -3.26 -21.81
N HIS A 35 7.16 -3.18 -21.33
CA HIS A 35 7.60 -2.20 -20.34
C HIS A 35 7.29 -0.75 -20.76
N ASP A 36 7.34 -0.43 -22.07
CA ASP A 36 6.98 0.88 -22.61
C ASP A 36 5.51 1.23 -22.36
N LYS A 37 4.63 0.22 -22.36
CA LYS A 37 3.19 0.41 -22.11
C LYS A 37 2.95 0.84 -20.67
N VAL A 38 3.71 0.30 -19.71
CA VAL A 38 3.68 0.68 -18.29
C VAL A 38 4.23 2.09 -18.12
N THR A 39 5.40 2.40 -18.68
CA THR A 39 6.00 3.74 -18.58
C THR A 39 5.11 4.80 -19.21
N ARG A 40 4.51 4.54 -20.38
CA ARG A 40 3.53 5.46 -20.99
C ARG A 40 2.28 5.61 -20.15
N PHE A 41 1.80 4.53 -19.52
CA PHE A 41 0.63 4.58 -18.65
C PHE A 41 0.87 5.48 -17.43
N LEU A 42 1.99 5.27 -16.72
CA LEU A 42 2.38 6.06 -15.56
C LEU A 42 2.61 7.54 -15.90
N ASN A 43 3.17 7.83 -17.08
CA ASN A 43 3.39 9.20 -17.55
C ASN A 43 2.14 9.88 -18.17
N LYS A 44 1.06 9.12 -18.43
CA LYS A 44 -0.10 9.67 -19.14
C LYS A 44 -0.88 10.70 -18.30
N ASN A 45 -0.94 10.50 -16.99
CA ASN A 45 -1.69 11.35 -16.07
C ASN A 45 -0.94 11.46 -14.73
N HIS A 46 -1.20 12.55 -14.01
CA HIS A 46 -0.80 12.66 -12.61
C HIS A 46 -1.77 11.83 -11.75
N PHE A 47 -1.29 10.71 -11.21
CA PHE A 47 -2.07 9.86 -10.31
C PHE A 47 -1.76 10.25 -8.86
N GLY A 48 -2.55 11.17 -8.31
CA GLY A 48 -2.43 11.60 -6.91
C GLY A 48 -3.51 11.00 -6.02
N SER A 49 -3.55 11.47 -4.77
CA SER A 49 -4.54 11.02 -3.77
C SER A 49 -5.98 11.23 -4.21
N LYS A 50 -6.25 12.28 -5.01
CA LYS A 50 -7.60 12.59 -5.51
C LYS A 50 -8.10 11.55 -6.52
N GLU A 51 -7.22 11.14 -7.44
CA GLU A 51 -7.52 10.14 -8.46
C GLU A 51 -7.70 8.76 -7.82
N LEU A 52 -6.84 8.43 -6.86
CA LEU A 52 -6.95 7.20 -6.07
C LEU A 52 -8.27 7.15 -5.30
N TRP A 53 -8.63 8.23 -4.58
CA TRP A 53 -9.91 8.31 -3.87
C TRP A 53 -11.09 8.14 -4.83
N SER A 54 -11.05 8.78 -5.99
CA SER A 54 -12.12 8.65 -7.00
C SER A 54 -12.28 7.23 -7.54
N TYR A 55 -11.19 6.46 -7.60
CA TYR A 55 -11.20 5.04 -7.97
C TYR A 55 -11.76 4.17 -6.83
N VAL A 56 -11.21 4.28 -5.62
CA VAL A 56 -11.55 3.44 -4.46
C VAL A 56 -12.95 3.73 -3.92
N LYS A 57 -13.42 4.98 -3.97
CA LYS A 57 -14.72 5.41 -3.42
C LYS A 57 -15.89 4.57 -3.94
N LYS A 58 -15.85 4.14 -5.20
CA LYS A 58 -16.91 3.28 -5.76
C LYS A 58 -16.95 1.91 -5.10
N HIS A 59 -15.78 1.36 -4.78
CA HIS A 59 -15.65 0.07 -4.11
C HIS A 59 -16.07 0.18 -2.64
N VAL A 60 -15.61 1.21 -1.93
CA VAL A 60 -15.98 1.44 -0.51
C VAL A 60 -17.49 1.57 -0.34
N ARG A 61 -18.17 2.32 -1.23
CA ARG A 61 -19.63 2.50 -1.18
C ARG A 61 -20.43 1.22 -1.41
N GLN A 62 -19.84 0.15 -1.93
CA GLN A 62 -20.53 -1.14 -2.06
C GLN A 62 -20.73 -1.82 -0.71
N TYR A 63 -19.90 -1.49 0.28
CA TYR A 63 -19.95 -2.04 1.64
C TYR A 63 -20.61 -1.06 2.62
N GLU A 64 -21.13 0.07 2.14
CA GLU A 64 -21.85 1.05 2.95
C GLU A 64 -23.30 0.56 3.17
N GLU A 65 -23.63 0.23 4.41
CA GLU A 65 -24.98 -0.19 4.82
C GLU A 65 -25.74 0.98 5.48
N GLU A 66 -27.08 1.02 5.39
CA GLU A 66 -27.90 2.04 6.06
C GLU A 66 -27.83 1.94 7.60
N VAL A 67 -27.61 0.75 8.13
CA VAL A 67 -27.52 0.46 9.55
C VAL A 67 -26.35 -0.47 9.81
N GLY A 68 -25.27 0.05 10.38
CA GLY A 68 -23.99 -0.64 10.52
C GLY A 68 -22.86 0.21 9.97
N GLY A 69 -21.61 -0.12 10.30
CA GLY A 69 -20.44 0.64 9.84
C GLY A 69 -19.22 -0.26 9.67
N VAL A 70 -18.28 0.18 8.83
CA VAL A 70 -17.00 -0.52 8.62
C VAL A 70 -15.97 0.02 9.60
N LEU A 71 -15.44 -0.84 10.47
CA LEU A 71 -14.28 -0.53 11.30
C LEU A 71 -13.01 -0.80 10.49
N SER A 72 -12.31 0.25 10.08
CA SER A 72 -10.99 0.16 9.47
C SER A 72 -9.94 0.50 10.52
N LEU A 73 -9.06 -0.44 10.81
CA LEU A 73 -7.88 -0.23 11.65
C LEU A 73 -6.68 -0.14 10.70
N ASP A 74 -6.03 1.01 10.67
CA ASP A 74 -4.83 1.24 9.86
C ASP A 74 -3.72 1.75 10.78
N ASP A 75 -2.47 1.39 10.47
CA ASP A 75 -1.27 1.53 11.30
C ASP A 75 -1.36 0.87 12.69
N THR A 76 -0.81 -0.35 12.80
CA THR A 76 -0.55 -0.94 14.13
C THR A 76 0.84 -0.56 14.58
N VAL A 77 0.91 0.03 15.77
CA VAL A 77 2.15 0.33 16.45
C VAL A 77 2.38 -0.79 17.45
N GLU A 78 3.44 -1.56 17.25
CA GLU A 78 3.81 -2.66 18.14
C GLU A 78 4.99 -2.22 19.04
N GLU A 79 4.83 -2.39 20.35
CA GLU A 79 5.92 -2.12 21.29
C GLU A 79 7.04 -3.16 21.14
N LYS A 80 8.30 -2.70 21.07
CA LYS A 80 9.48 -3.55 20.98
C LYS A 80 10.49 -3.18 22.08
N PRO A 81 10.18 -3.47 23.36
CA PRO A 81 10.95 -2.98 24.51
C PRO A 81 12.36 -3.59 24.67
N TYR A 82 12.75 -4.53 23.81
CA TYR A 82 14.04 -5.22 23.85
C TYR A 82 14.83 -5.09 22.54
N THR A 83 14.46 -4.13 21.69
CA THR A 83 15.10 -3.92 20.38
C THR A 83 15.79 -2.57 20.37
N ASP A 84 17.01 -2.50 19.83
CA ASP A 84 17.74 -1.24 19.71
C ASP A 84 17.13 -0.31 18.64
N GLU A 85 17.22 1.00 18.87
CA GLU A 85 16.74 2.05 17.97
C GLU A 85 17.34 1.90 16.55
N ASN A 86 16.48 2.03 15.54
CA ASN A 86 16.85 1.99 14.12
C ASN A 86 15.86 2.86 13.33
N ASP A 87 16.04 3.06 12.03
CA ASP A 87 15.17 3.87 11.14
C ASP A 87 13.67 3.46 11.19
N VAL A 88 13.36 2.29 11.74
CA VAL A 88 12.01 1.70 11.84
C VAL A 88 11.52 1.55 13.30
N VAL A 89 12.43 1.64 14.28
CA VAL A 89 12.14 1.48 15.71
C VAL A 89 12.42 2.82 16.38
N CYS A 90 11.39 3.53 16.79
CA CYS A 90 11.49 4.90 17.31
C CYS A 90 10.68 5.06 18.60
N TRP A 91 10.94 6.13 19.35
CA TRP A 91 10.15 6.49 20.51
C TRP A 91 8.81 7.11 20.11
N HIS A 92 7.72 6.46 20.49
CA HIS A 92 6.35 6.93 20.27
C HIS A 92 5.64 7.14 21.61
N TYR A 93 4.80 8.18 21.69
CA TYR A 93 4.02 8.44 22.90
C TYR A 93 2.82 7.48 22.99
N SER A 94 2.83 6.61 24.00
CA SER A 94 1.75 5.68 24.28
C SER A 94 0.69 6.32 25.17
N HIS A 95 -0.52 6.51 24.63
CA HIS A 95 -1.65 7.01 25.43
C HIS A 95 -2.16 5.98 26.45
N SER A 96 -1.93 4.69 26.24
CA SER A 96 -2.31 3.63 27.19
C SER A 96 -1.38 3.56 28.40
N LYS A 97 -0.11 3.97 28.24
CA LYS A 97 0.91 3.97 29.30
C LYS A 97 1.26 5.37 29.84
N SER A 98 0.72 6.43 29.24
CA SER A 98 1.05 7.83 29.54
C SER A 98 2.56 8.08 29.57
N ALA A 99 3.29 7.44 28.66
CA ALA A 99 4.75 7.45 28.61
C ALA A 99 5.24 7.26 27.17
N HIS A 100 6.47 7.68 26.91
CA HIS A 100 7.16 7.34 25.67
C HIS A 100 7.61 5.88 25.75
N VAL A 101 7.29 5.11 24.73
CA VAL A 101 7.69 3.71 24.60
C VAL A 101 8.34 3.52 23.24
N GLU A 102 9.35 2.67 23.19
CA GLU A 102 9.99 2.28 21.95
C GLU A 102 9.06 1.35 21.16
N MET A 103 8.70 1.79 19.97
CA MET A 103 7.73 1.10 19.14
C MET A 103 8.18 1.08 17.68
N THR A 104 7.66 0.11 16.95
CA THR A 104 7.82 0.02 15.50
C THR A 104 6.49 0.28 14.82
N LEU A 105 6.52 1.12 13.79
CA LEU A 105 5.47 1.15 12.79
C LEU A 105 5.61 -0.13 11.96
N SER A 106 4.74 -1.11 12.19
CA SER A 106 4.70 -2.30 11.35
C SER A 106 4.40 -1.85 9.91
N PRO A 107 5.28 -2.08 8.92
CA PRO A 107 4.91 -1.90 7.52
C PRO A 107 3.89 -2.99 7.20
N ASN A 108 2.59 -2.65 7.20
CA ASN A 108 1.47 -3.51 6.83
C ASN A 108 1.68 -5.00 7.08
N SER A 109 1.47 -5.43 8.33
CA SER A 109 1.31 -6.84 8.67
C SER A 109 -0.01 -7.36 8.08
N PHE A 110 -0.04 -7.58 6.77
CA PHE A 110 -1.00 -8.46 6.13
C PHE A 110 -0.37 -9.87 6.08
N MET A 111 -0.80 -10.71 7.01
CA MET A 111 -0.74 -12.17 6.89
C MET A 111 -2.09 -12.75 7.28
#